data_AF-A0AAU6BA54-F1
#
_entry.id   AF-A0AAU6BA54-F1
#
_cell.length_a   1.000
_cell.length_b   1.000
_cell.length_c   1.000
_cell.angle_alpha   90.00
_cell.angle_beta   90.00
_cell.angle_gamma   90.00
#
_symmetry.space_group_name_H-M   'P 1'
#
loop_
_entity.id
_entity.type
_entity.pdbx_description
1 polymer ?
#
loop_
_entity_poly.entity_id
_entity_poly.type
_entity_poly.pdbx_seq_one_letter_code
_entity_poly.pdbx_strand_id
1 'polypeptide(L)'
;MTHYLRVAWHHNLVEEPVDLLSEIDDDGWEIRKVEVYRDGRADWADRSAATGRTMLSEARMPELAEIAAQVEFTPVVIKAEEFEAAWADARRSRSW
;
A
#
# COMPACT_ATOMS: atom_id res chain seq x y z
N MET A 1 -17.15 3.85 5.97
CA MET A 1 -16.56 4.61 4.87
C MET A 1 -15.07 4.33 4.83
N THR A 2 -14.59 3.73 3.76
CA THR A 2 -13.14 3.52 3.59
C THR A 2 -12.44 4.82 3.22
N HIS A 3 -11.16 4.90 3.55
CA HIS A 3 -10.27 5.92 3.02
C HIS A 3 -9.01 5.26 2.46
N TYR A 4 -8.29 6.01 1.63
CA TYR A 4 -7.19 5.49 0.83
C TYR A 4 -5.95 6.32 1.07
N LEU A 5 -4.85 5.64 1.31
CA LEU A 5 -3.57 6.24 1.62
C LEU A 5 -2.53 5.71 0.64
N ARG A 6 -1.68 6.60 0.13
CA ARG A 6 -0.42 6.24 -0.52
C ARG A 6 0.73 6.76 0.33
N VAL A 7 1.73 5.92 0.57
CA VAL A 7 2.97 6.29 1.25
C VAL A 7 4.13 6.00 0.31
N ALA A 8 4.80 7.05 -0.16
CA ALA A 8 6.08 6.89 -0.81
C ALA A 8 7.14 6.58 0.26
N TRP A 9 7.91 5.51 0.06
CA TRP A 9 8.99 5.09 0.95
C TRP A 9 10.35 5.39 0.32
N HIS A 10 11.10 6.30 0.95
CA HIS A 10 12.39 6.80 0.48
C HIS A 10 13.52 5.94 1.04
N HIS A 11 14.00 4.99 0.26
CA HIS A 11 15.13 4.12 0.62
C HIS A 11 15.93 3.68 -0.62
N ASN A 12 17.12 3.14 -0.37
CA ASN A 12 17.99 2.55 -1.40
C ASN A 12 17.94 1.02 -1.47
N LEU A 13 17.06 0.37 -0.69
CA LEU A 13 16.84 -1.08 -0.76
C LEU A 13 16.22 -1.44 -2.11
N VAL A 14 16.87 -2.34 -2.86
CA VAL A 14 16.49 -2.67 -4.24
C VAL A 14 15.23 -3.53 -4.30
N GLU A 15 15.12 -4.47 -3.37
CA GLU A 15 14.05 -5.48 -3.30
C GLU A 15 12.79 -5.01 -2.57
N GLU A 16 12.81 -3.81 -1.98
CA GLU A 16 11.69 -3.27 -1.21
C GLU A 16 10.85 -2.31 -2.07
N PRO A 17 9.53 -2.22 -1.80
CA PRO A 17 8.62 -1.35 -2.54
C PRO A 17 8.86 0.13 -2.27
N VAL A 18 8.64 0.96 -3.29
CA VAL A 18 8.81 2.42 -3.22
C VAL A 18 7.49 3.15 -2.97
N ASP A 19 6.36 2.51 -3.26
CA ASP A 19 5.03 3.03 -2.95
C ASP A 19 4.20 1.95 -2.26
N LEU A 20 3.58 2.32 -1.13
CA LEU A 20 2.65 1.50 -0.37
C LEU A 20 1.27 2.15 -0.48
N LEU A 21 0.28 1.44 -1.01
CA LEU A 21 -1.10 1.90 -1.10
C LEU A 21 -1.98 1.05 -0.19
N SER A 22 -2.79 1.70 0.63
CA SER A 22 -3.64 1.05 1.63
C SER A 22 -5.09 1.52 1.48
N GLU A 23 -6.03 0.58 1.43
CA GLU A 23 -7.43 0.83 1.73
C GLU A 23 -7.68 0.52 3.20
N ILE A 24 -8.28 1.46 3.91
CA ILE A 24 -8.41 1.43 5.36
C ILE A 24 -9.89 1.59 5.71
N ASP A 25 -10.41 0.70 6.56
CA ASP A 25 -11.79 0.76 7.05
C ASP A 25 -12.01 1.83 8.13
N ASP A 26 -13.26 2.01 8.56
CA ASP A 26 -13.62 3.02 9.58
C ASP A 26 -12.96 2.77 10.95
N ASP A 27 -12.57 1.52 11.22
CA ASP A 27 -11.92 1.13 12.47
C ASP A 27 -10.40 1.33 12.42
N GLY A 28 -9.88 1.84 11.29
CA GLY A 28 -8.47 2.10 11.06
C GLY A 28 -7.68 0.87 10.64
N TRP A 29 -8.34 -0.22 10.25
CA TRP A 29 -7.66 -1.43 9.79
C TRP A 29 -7.42 -1.41 8.28
N GLU A 30 -6.22 -1.80 7.88
CA GLU A 30 -5.92 -2.04 6.48
C GLU A 30 -6.66 -3.29 5.99
N ILE A 31 -7.44 -3.15 4.92
CA ILE A 31 -8.27 -4.24 4.36
C ILE A 31 -7.81 -4.69 2.97
N ARG A 32 -7.13 -3.80 2.24
CA ARG A 32 -6.40 -4.11 1.00
C ARG A 32 -5.11 -3.31 0.97
N LYS A 33 -4.07 -3.92 0.41
CA LYS A 33 -2.75 -3.30 0.23
C LYS A 33 -2.21 -3.57 -1.16
N VAL A 34 -1.55 -2.58 -1.75
CA VAL A 34 -0.70 -2.73 -2.94
C VAL A 34 0.68 -2.19 -2.63
N GLU A 35 1.71 -2.96 -2.97
CA GLU A 35 3.11 -2.56 -2.86
C GLU A 35 3.70 -2.48 -4.26
N VAL A 36 4.14 -1.29 -4.68
CA VAL A 36 4.73 -1.06 -6.00
C VAL A 36 6.25 -0.95 -5.85
N TYR A 37 6.96 -1.76 -6.63
CA TYR A 37 8.41 -1.84 -6.64
C TYR A 37 9.02 -0.91 -7.69
N ARG A 38 10.30 -0.62 -7.53
CA ARG A 38 11.05 0.32 -8.39
C ARG A 38 11.11 -0.12 -9.87
N ASP A 39 10.97 -1.41 -10.14
CA ASP A 39 10.92 -2.00 -11.48
C ASP A 39 9.51 -2.00 -12.10
N GLY A 40 8.51 -1.48 -11.38
CA GLY A 40 7.11 -1.44 -11.81
C GLY A 40 6.32 -2.71 -11.50
N ARG A 41 6.94 -3.75 -10.91
CA ARG A 41 6.20 -4.87 -10.32
C ARG A 41 5.28 -4.34 -9.23
N ALA A 42 4.15 -5.01 -9.03
CA ALA A 42 3.30 -4.77 -7.88
C ALA A 42 2.88 -6.09 -7.24
N ASP A 43 2.91 -6.14 -5.91
CA ASP A 43 2.31 -7.19 -5.12
C ASP A 43 1.10 -6.63 -4.35
N TRP A 44 0.20 -7.52 -3.93
CA TRP A 44 -1.02 -7.11 -3.24
C TRP A 44 -1.40 -8.08 -2.13
N ALA A 45 -2.18 -7.60 -1.18
CA ALA A 45 -2.83 -8.43 -0.16
C ALA A 45 -4.26 -7.94 0.12
N ASP A 46 -5.17 -8.88 0.34
CA ASP A 46 -6.45 -8.66 1.02
C ASP A 46 -6.64 -9.71 2.13
N ARG A 47 -7.83 -9.71 2.74
CA ARG A 47 -8.18 -10.67 3.80
C ARG A 47 -8.18 -12.14 3.35
N SER A 48 -8.19 -12.42 2.06
CA SER A 48 -8.32 -13.77 1.48
C SER A 48 -7.04 -14.29 0.84
N ALA A 49 -6.26 -13.42 0.21
CA ALA A 49 -5.07 -13.80 -0.55
C ALA A 49 -4.01 -12.69 -0.57
N ALA A 50 -2.78 -13.08 -0.89
CA ALA A 50 -1.67 -12.18 -1.13
C ALA A 50 -0.72 -12.73 -2.20
N THR A 51 0.09 -11.85 -2.77
CA THR A 51 1.21 -12.19 -3.65
C THR A 51 2.55 -11.78 -3.04
N GLY A 52 3.63 -12.43 -3.48
CA GLY A 52 4.97 -12.13 -3.00
C GLY A 52 5.12 -12.28 -1.49
N ARG A 53 5.61 -11.22 -0.83
CA ARG A 53 5.73 -11.13 0.63
C ARG A 53 4.76 -10.10 1.24
N THR A 54 3.87 -9.53 0.44
CA THR A 54 2.97 -8.47 0.88
C THR A 54 1.96 -9.02 1.89
N MET A 55 1.74 -8.27 2.96
CA MET A 55 0.76 -8.60 4.00
C MET A 55 0.04 -7.34 4.45
N LEU A 56 -1.17 -7.50 4.98
CA LEU A 56 -1.88 -6.44 5.66
C LEU A 56 -1.20 -6.10 6.99
N SER A 57 -1.31 -4.85 7.43
CA SER A 57 -0.86 -4.42 8.74
C SER A 57 -1.55 -5.21 9.87
N GLU A 58 -0.76 -5.68 10.84
CA GLU A 58 -1.27 -6.34 12.06
C GLU A 58 -1.76 -5.33 13.13
N ALA A 59 -1.52 -4.05 12.89
CA ALA A 59 -1.96 -2.94 13.73
C ALA A 59 -2.82 -1.95 12.94
N ARG A 60 -3.56 -1.11 13.67
CA ARG A 60 -4.26 0.02 13.06
C ARG A 60 -3.28 0.93 12.34
N MET A 61 -3.72 1.50 11.23
CA MET A 61 -2.93 2.45 10.47
C MET A 61 -2.65 3.70 11.33
N PRO A 62 -1.39 4.15 11.39
CA PRO A 62 -1.05 5.40 12.06
C PRO A 62 -1.71 6.59 11.36
N GLU A 63 -1.85 7.70 12.09
CA GLU A 63 -2.37 8.93 11.52
C GLU A 63 -1.42 9.51 10.47
N LEU A 64 -1.96 10.25 9.49
CA LEU A 64 -1.18 10.84 8.39
C LEU A 64 0.02 11.66 8.90
N ALA A 65 -0.18 12.41 9.99
CA ALA A 65 0.85 13.25 10.60
C ALA A 65 1.97 12.43 11.27
N GLU A 66 1.64 11.27 11.84
CA GLU A 66 2.62 10.36 12.46
C GLU A 66 3.49 9.69 11.39
N ILE A 67 2.90 9.34 10.25
CA ILE A 67 3.64 8.83 9.10
C ILE A 67 4.53 9.93 8.52
N ALA A 68 4.01 11.15 8.33
CA ALA A 68 4.74 12.28 7.78
C ALA A 68 5.89 12.79 8.66
N ALA A 69 5.87 12.47 9.96
CA ALA A 69 6.97 12.80 10.88
C ALA A 69 8.23 11.96 10.62
N GLN A 70 8.10 10.83 9.92
CA GLN A 70 9.21 9.96 9.55
C GLN A 70 9.77 10.41 8.20
N VAL A 71 11.05 10.83 8.16
CA VAL A 71 11.70 11.41 6.97
C VAL A 71 11.74 10.47 5.76
N GLU A 72 11.70 9.17 6.01
CA GLU A 72 11.66 8.14 4.98
C GLU A 72 10.28 7.96 4.35
N PHE A 73 9.24 8.61 4.86
CA PHE A 73 7.88 8.49 4.34
C PHE A 73 7.30 9.81 3.84
N THR A 74 6.57 9.74 2.74
CA THR A 74 5.70 10.84 2.29
C THR A 74 4.29 10.31 2.07
N PRO A 75 3.39 10.50 3.05
CA PRO A 75 2.03 10.02 2.96
C PRO A 75 1.11 11.04 2.27
N VAL A 76 0.18 10.55 1.46
CA VAL A 76 -0.84 11.34 0.76
C VAL A 76 -2.16 10.58 0.77
N VAL A 77 -3.24 11.26 1.16
CA VAL A 77 -4.59 10.73 0.97
C VAL A 77 -4.90 10.75 -0.52
N ILE A 78 -5.22 9.59 -1.07
CA ILE A 78 -5.57 9.43 -2.48
C ILE A 78 -7.07 9.19 -2.64
N LYS A 79 -7.55 9.30 -3.88
CA LYS A 79 -8.94 8.95 -4.18
C LYS A 79 -9.08 7.44 -4.36
N ALA A 80 -10.29 6.94 -4.17
CA ALA A 80 -10.63 5.53 -4.40
C ALA A 80 -10.23 5.08 -5.81
N GLU A 81 -10.43 5.91 -6.84
CA GLU A 81 -10.13 5.55 -8.22
C GLU A 81 -8.65 5.30 -8.47
N GLU A 82 -7.76 6.02 -7.76
CA GLU A 82 -6.32 5.82 -7.86
C GLU A 82 -5.91 4.48 -7.23
N PHE A 83 -6.48 4.15 -6.07
CA PHE A 83 -6.27 2.86 -5.43
C PHE A 83 -6.79 1.70 -6.29
N GLU A 84 -8.01 1.80 -6.79
CA GLU A 84 -8.63 0.73 -7.59
C GLU A 84 -7.87 0.46 -8.90
N ALA A 85 -7.28 1.49 -9.50
CA ALA A 85 -6.43 1.31 -10.67
C ALA A 85 -5.19 0.47 -10.32
N ALA A 86 -4.45 0.85 -9.28
CA ALA A 86 -3.28 0.10 -8.83
C ALA A 86 -3.63 -1.33 -8.39
N TRP A 87 -4.76 -1.51 -7.69
CA TRP A 87 -5.29 -2.80 -7.27
C TRP A 87 -5.60 -3.71 -8.46
N ALA A 88 -6.33 -3.19 -9.45
CA ALA A 88 -6.65 -3.94 -10.65
C ALA A 88 -5.38 -4.31 -11.44
N ASP A 89 -4.39 -3.42 -11.49
CA ASP A 89 -3.13 -3.66 -12.19
C ASP A 89 -2.32 -4.76 -11.51
N ALA A 90 -2.14 -4.68 -10.19
CA ALA A 90 -1.46 -5.69 -9.39
C ALA A 90 -2.11 -7.09 -9.54
N ARG A 91 -3.45 -7.16 -9.61
CA ARG A 91 -4.17 -8.44 -9.79
C ARG A 91 -4.10 -9.01 -11.21
N ARG A 92 -3.79 -8.20 -12.23
CA ARG A 92 -3.60 -8.67 -13.61
C ARG A 92 -2.19 -9.20 -13.86
N SER A 93 -1.22 -8.68 -13.14
CA SER A 93 0.16 -9.14 -13.12
C SER A 93 0.21 -10.55 -12.54
N ARG A 94 0.07 -11.59 -13.39
CA ARG A 94 0.29 -12.98 -12.97
C ARG A 94 1.69 -13.05 -12.37
N SER A 95 1.80 -13.32 -11.07
CA SER A 95 3.07 -13.66 -10.43
C SER A 95 3.60 -14.93 -11.11
N TRP A 96 4.76 -14.83 -11.77
CA TRP A 96 5.43 -15.96 -12.44
C TRP A 96 6.28 -16.75 -11.44
#